data_AF-A0A8S2PZN1-F1
#
_entry.id   AF-A0A8S2PZN1-F1
#
_cell.length_a   1.000
_cell.length_b   1.000
_cell.length_c   1.000
_cell.angle_alpha   90.00
_cell.angle_beta   90.00
_cell.angle_gamma   90.00
#
_symmetry.space_group_name_H-M   'P 1'
#
loop_
_entity.id
_entity.type
_entity.pdbx_description
1 polymer ?
#
loop_
_entity_poly.entity_id
_entity_poly.type
_entity_poly.pdbx_seq_one_letter_code
_entity_poly.pdbx_strand_id
1 'polypeptide(L)'
;MELVYKHTTYFDAEISKNSGDQLQPQYQQFSVWRKTHLIQGHPCIIAAYVNDADNDPDYDHIMPAIGISCYEPTSSYNPKDKLLCYNLYQLKILERELSTNDMIKQRQTCNKSTLLGGCLPYNADYGYAIFGIIDKQNVILPLRLKVDRSDEPNLSLGASPVQMQDTITVFNLVLGRNYVLLRYKSYIEVPSSGNATAFLSSRYYKRHNFRATNVIYVYADPEKILSNGTTYYRCVCVS
;
A
#
# COMPACT_ATOMS: atom_id res chain seq x y z
N MET A 1 1.47 19.41 -3.47
CA MET A 1 1.53 18.06 -4.04
C MET A 1 2.35 17.22 -3.07
N GLU A 2 1.67 16.44 -2.24
CA GLU A 2 2.30 15.72 -1.13
C GLU A 2 2.79 14.38 -1.67
N LEU A 3 4.05 14.34 -2.09
CA LEU A 3 4.78 13.10 -2.35
C LEU A 3 5.14 12.51 -0.98
N VAL A 4 4.32 11.56 -0.52
CA VAL A 4 4.62 10.77 0.68
C VAL A 4 5.62 9.69 0.26
N TYR A 5 6.92 9.95 0.44
CA TYR A 5 7.94 8.91 0.36
C TYR A 5 8.05 8.18 1.70
N LYS A 6 8.01 6.84 1.60
CA LYS A 6 8.40 5.80 2.57
C LYS A 6 8.47 6.19 4.05
N HIS A 7 7.37 6.04 4.76
CA HIS A 7 7.46 5.34 6.05
C HIS A 7 6.87 3.96 5.82
N THR A 8 7.52 2.92 6.36
CA THR A 8 6.98 1.56 6.37
C THR A 8 5.67 1.58 7.14
N THR A 9 4.60 1.96 6.45
CA THR A 9 3.23 1.74 6.87
C THR A 9 3.03 0.28 6.55
N TYR A 10 2.99 -0.54 7.59
CA TYR A 10 2.69 -1.96 7.42
C TYR A 10 1.25 -2.03 6.97
N PHE A 11 1.12 -2.18 5.66
CA PHE A 11 -0.09 -2.66 5.04
C PHE A 11 -0.06 -4.16 5.14
N ASP A 12 -1.17 -4.75 5.59
CA ASP A 12 -1.37 -6.14 5.31
C ASP A 12 -1.45 -6.27 3.79
N ALA A 13 -0.62 -7.13 3.23
CA ALA A 13 -0.55 -7.34 1.81
C ALA A 13 -0.62 -8.82 1.47
N GLU A 14 -1.42 -9.14 0.48
CA GLU A 14 -1.41 -10.47 -0.13
C GLU A 14 -0.48 -10.43 -1.33
N ILE A 15 0.51 -11.32 -1.34
CA ILE A 15 1.38 -11.55 -2.48
C ILE A 15 0.66 -12.52 -3.40
N SER A 16 0.62 -12.23 -4.70
CA SER A 16 0.35 -13.27 -5.69
C SER A 16 1.47 -14.29 -5.65
N LYS A 17 1.37 -15.32 -4.79
CA LYS A 17 2.32 -16.42 -4.75
C LYS A 17 2.07 -17.31 -5.95
N ASN A 18 3.02 -17.38 -6.87
CA ASN A 18 3.22 -18.57 -7.68
C ASN A 18 4.66 -19.05 -7.53
N SER A 19 4.82 -20.11 -6.75
CA SER A 19 6.02 -20.96 -6.71
C SER A 19 6.27 -21.50 -8.11
N GLY A 20 7.52 -21.49 -8.57
CA GLY A 20 7.95 -21.75 -9.96
C GLY A 20 7.63 -23.13 -10.60
N ASP A 21 6.56 -23.81 -10.17
CA ASP A 21 6.16 -25.14 -10.61
C ASP A 21 4.86 -25.18 -11.46
N GLN A 22 4.26 -24.05 -11.85
CA GLN A 22 3.07 -24.05 -12.72
C GLN A 22 3.39 -23.89 -14.22
N LEU A 23 2.97 -24.88 -15.03
CA LEU A 23 3.24 -25.03 -16.47
C LEU A 23 2.17 -24.43 -17.43
N GLN A 24 1.29 -23.51 -16.99
CA GLN A 24 0.14 -22.99 -17.78
C GLN A 24 -0.13 -21.49 -17.48
N PRO A 25 -0.84 -20.73 -18.36
CA PRO A 25 -0.71 -19.27 -18.48
C PRO A 25 -1.09 -18.51 -17.21
N GLN A 26 -0.15 -17.70 -16.71
CA GLN A 26 -0.22 -17.03 -15.41
C GLN A 26 -1.08 -15.76 -15.44
N TYR A 27 -1.00 -14.99 -16.53
CA TYR A 27 -1.58 -13.65 -16.58
C TYR A 27 -3.12 -13.59 -16.46
N GLN A 28 -3.86 -14.62 -16.91
CA GLN A 28 -5.33 -14.61 -16.84
C GLN A 28 -5.80 -14.81 -15.40
N GLN A 29 -5.25 -15.79 -14.70
CA GLN A 29 -5.56 -16.04 -13.30
C GLN A 29 -5.10 -14.88 -12.42
N PHE A 30 -3.91 -14.34 -12.69
CA PHE A 30 -3.42 -13.14 -12.01
C PHE A 30 -4.29 -11.91 -12.28
N SER A 31 -4.81 -11.77 -13.50
CA SER A 31 -5.76 -10.71 -13.83
C SER A 31 -7.08 -10.86 -13.07
N VAL A 32 -7.57 -12.09 -12.90
CA VAL A 32 -8.74 -12.38 -12.05
C VAL A 32 -8.45 -12.04 -10.58
N TRP A 33 -7.32 -12.51 -10.04
CA TRP A 33 -6.90 -12.21 -8.67
C TRP A 33 -6.85 -10.70 -8.42
N ARG A 34 -6.21 -9.94 -9.33
CA ARG A 34 -6.13 -8.49 -9.25
C ARG A 34 -7.50 -7.85 -9.35
N LYS A 35 -8.35 -8.31 -10.27
CA LYS A 35 -9.74 -7.83 -10.42
C LYS A 35 -10.52 -8.01 -9.13
N THR A 36 -10.43 -9.16 -8.47
CA THR A 36 -11.12 -9.44 -7.20
C THR A 36 -10.73 -8.43 -6.11
N HIS A 37 -9.43 -8.16 -5.96
CA HIS A 37 -8.95 -7.18 -4.97
C HIS A 37 -9.37 -5.75 -5.29
N LEU A 38 -9.26 -5.33 -6.56
CA LEU A 38 -9.64 -3.99 -6.99
C LEU A 38 -11.15 -3.73 -6.83
N ILE A 39 -12.01 -4.73 -7.08
CA ILE A 39 -13.47 -4.64 -6.84
C ILE A 39 -13.77 -4.49 -5.33
N GLN A 40 -12.96 -5.10 -4.46
CA GLN A 40 -13.08 -4.95 -3.01
C GLN A 40 -12.52 -3.62 -2.49
N GLY A 41 -11.98 -2.76 -3.37
CA GLY A 41 -11.37 -1.49 -3.00
C GLY A 41 -9.94 -1.63 -2.47
N HIS A 42 -9.31 -2.80 -2.62
CA HIS A 42 -7.90 -3.00 -2.28
C HIS A 42 -7.04 -2.58 -3.48
N PRO A 43 -6.27 -1.48 -3.40
CA PRO A 43 -5.32 -1.14 -4.46
C PRO A 43 -4.25 -2.22 -4.57
N CYS A 44 -3.72 -2.43 -5.77
CA CYS A 44 -2.65 -3.39 -6.01
C CYS A 44 -1.38 -2.69 -6.47
N ILE A 45 -0.22 -3.13 -5.99
CA ILE A 45 1.06 -2.87 -6.66
C ILE A 45 1.24 -3.97 -7.71
N ILE A 46 1.57 -3.59 -8.94
CA ILE A 46 1.84 -4.50 -10.04
C ILE A 46 3.22 -4.23 -10.60
N ALA A 47 3.92 -5.27 -11.05
CA ALA A 47 5.17 -5.10 -11.77
C ALA A 47 5.00 -5.22 -13.29
N ALA A 48 5.84 -4.52 -14.02
CA ALA A 48 5.87 -4.49 -15.47
C ALA A 48 7.30 -4.66 -15.98
N TYR A 49 7.39 -5.19 -17.19
CA TYR A 49 8.58 -5.09 -18.01
C TYR A 49 8.64 -3.73 -18.68
N VAL A 50 9.82 -3.13 -18.69
CA VAL A 50 10.19 -1.98 -19.49
C VAL A 50 11.31 -2.45 -20.39
N ASN A 51 11.07 -2.45 -21.68
CA ASN A 51 12.12 -2.77 -22.63
C ASN A 51 13.01 -1.52 -22.80
N ASP A 52 14.02 -1.41 -21.94
CA ASP A 52 15.07 -0.41 -21.99
C ASP A 52 16.44 -1.05 -22.31
N ALA A 53 17.49 -0.22 -22.32
CA ALA A 53 18.82 -0.67 -22.72
C ALA A 53 19.44 -1.69 -21.74
N ASP A 54 18.97 -1.72 -20.49
CA ASP A 54 19.59 -2.48 -19.42
C ASP A 54 19.17 -3.96 -19.44
N ASN A 55 18.12 -4.32 -20.21
CA ASN A 55 17.70 -5.69 -20.47
C ASN A 55 17.60 -6.57 -19.20
N ASP A 56 17.07 -6.01 -18.10
CA ASP A 56 16.90 -6.73 -16.83
C ASP A 56 16.21 -8.10 -17.06
N PRO A 57 16.74 -9.24 -16.60
CA PRO A 57 16.06 -10.52 -16.82
C PRO A 57 14.68 -10.63 -16.16
N ASP A 58 14.37 -9.76 -15.19
CA ASP A 58 13.13 -9.74 -14.41
C ASP A 58 12.29 -8.47 -14.68
N TYR A 59 11.30 -8.15 -13.85
CA TYR A 59 10.60 -6.87 -13.90
C TYR A 59 11.50 -5.71 -13.44
N ASP A 60 11.29 -4.52 -14.00
CA ASP A 60 12.12 -3.32 -13.76
C ASP A 60 11.27 -2.08 -13.43
N HIS A 61 9.94 -2.21 -13.45
CA HIS A 61 9.02 -1.14 -13.08
C HIS A 61 7.87 -1.63 -12.23
N ILE A 62 7.45 -0.80 -11.26
CA ILE A 62 6.29 -1.06 -10.40
C ILE A 62 5.27 0.07 -10.56
N MET A 63 3.99 -0.27 -10.52
CA MET A 63 2.89 0.67 -10.73
C MET A 63 1.76 0.38 -9.74
N PRO A 64 1.11 1.41 -9.17
CA PRO A 64 -0.13 1.22 -8.45
C PRO A 64 -1.30 1.08 -9.44
N ALA A 65 -1.97 -0.06 -9.37
CA ALA A 65 -3.32 -0.26 -9.89
C ALA A 65 -4.33 0.15 -8.80
N ILE A 66 -5.23 1.06 -9.16
CA ILE A 66 -6.16 1.72 -8.22
C ILE A 66 -7.62 1.37 -8.49
N GLY A 67 -7.91 0.69 -9.60
CA GLY A 67 -9.25 0.26 -9.94
C GLY A 67 -9.29 -0.58 -11.21
N ILE A 68 -10.48 -1.09 -11.50
CA ILE A 68 -10.78 -1.84 -12.71
C ILE A 68 -12.15 -1.41 -13.23
N SER A 69 -12.25 -1.19 -14.54
CA SER A 69 -13.51 -0.99 -15.25
C SER A 69 -13.86 -2.30 -15.93
N CYS A 70 -14.99 -2.90 -15.55
CA CYS A 70 -15.47 -4.18 -16.08
C CYS A 70 -16.99 -4.16 -16.18
N TYR A 71 -17.53 -4.84 -17.18
CA TYR A 71 -18.99 -4.96 -17.35
C TYR A 71 -19.62 -5.85 -16.28
N GLU A 72 -18.92 -6.90 -15.87
CA GLU A 72 -19.38 -7.81 -14.82
C GLU A 72 -18.31 -7.95 -13.74
N PRO A 73 -18.65 -7.77 -12.44
CA PRO A 73 -17.75 -7.98 -11.31
C PRO A 73 -17.59 -9.48 -10.99
N THR A 74 -17.37 -10.29 -12.01
CA THR A 74 -17.18 -11.74 -11.92
C THR A 74 -15.73 -12.13 -11.70
N SER A 75 -15.50 -13.33 -11.17
CA SER A 75 -14.18 -13.94 -10.98
C SER A 75 -13.64 -14.60 -12.25
N SER A 76 -13.97 -14.06 -13.43
CA SER A 76 -13.48 -14.56 -14.71
C SER A 76 -12.65 -13.51 -15.43
N TYR A 77 -11.67 -13.98 -16.21
CA TYR A 77 -10.83 -13.12 -17.03
C TYR A 77 -11.63 -12.62 -18.23
N ASN A 78 -11.61 -11.32 -18.45
CA ASN A 78 -12.14 -10.70 -19.66
C ASN A 78 -11.07 -9.77 -20.25
N PRO A 79 -10.61 -10.01 -21.49
CA PRO A 79 -9.58 -9.17 -22.12
C PRO A 79 -10.03 -7.72 -22.34
N LYS A 80 -11.35 -7.44 -22.31
CA LYS A 80 -11.91 -6.09 -22.45
C LYS A 80 -12.05 -5.34 -21.13
N ASP A 81 -11.84 -6.01 -19.99
CA ASP A 81 -11.76 -5.30 -18.72
C ASP A 81 -10.57 -4.34 -18.78
N LYS A 82 -10.69 -3.18 -18.13
CA LYS A 82 -9.67 -2.14 -18.19
C LYS A 82 -9.08 -1.85 -16.83
N LEU A 83 -7.77 -1.93 -16.72
CA LEU A 83 -7.02 -1.60 -15.52
C LEU A 83 -6.84 -0.08 -15.42
N LEU A 84 -7.17 0.49 -14.26
CA LEU A 84 -6.88 1.89 -13.93
C LEU A 84 -5.62 1.93 -13.07
N CYS A 85 -4.57 2.60 -13.55
CA CYS A 85 -3.27 2.64 -12.88
C CYS A 85 -2.51 3.95 -13.10
N TYR A 86 -1.52 4.22 -12.26
CA TYR A 86 -0.51 5.24 -12.53
C TYR A 86 0.78 4.58 -12.99
N ASN A 87 1.36 5.05 -14.10
CA ASN A 87 2.66 4.55 -14.55
C ASN A 87 3.87 5.19 -13.86
N LEU A 88 3.64 6.10 -12.90
CA LEU A 88 4.67 6.83 -12.15
C LEU A 88 5.62 7.71 -12.98
N TYR A 89 5.48 7.76 -14.31
CA TYR A 89 6.15 8.74 -15.16
C TYR A 89 5.36 10.05 -15.30
N GLN A 90 4.05 10.00 -15.03
CA GLN A 90 3.14 11.15 -15.09
C GLN A 90 2.06 11.05 -14.01
N LEU A 91 1.54 12.20 -13.58
CA LEU A 91 0.47 12.30 -12.59
C LEU A 91 -0.92 12.17 -13.25
N LYS A 92 -1.11 11.11 -14.05
CA LYS A 92 -2.34 10.85 -14.79
C LYS A 92 -2.75 9.38 -14.66
N ILE A 93 -4.04 9.14 -14.42
CA ILE A 93 -4.62 7.80 -14.45
C ILE A 93 -4.64 7.31 -15.88
N LEU A 94 -4.12 6.11 -16.08
CA LEU A 94 -4.13 5.40 -17.33
C LEU A 94 -5.14 4.25 -17.26
N GLU A 95 -5.82 4.02 -18.37
CA GLU A 95 -6.83 2.96 -18.51
C GLU A 95 -6.42 2.03 -19.65
N ARG A 96 -6.22 0.74 -19.39
CA ARG A 96 -5.75 -0.23 -20.41
C ARG A 96 -6.48 -1.54 -20.35
N GLU A 97 -6.78 -2.08 -21.52
CA GLU A 97 -7.44 -3.38 -21.62
C GLU A 97 -6.51 -4.49 -21.13
N LEU A 98 -7.07 -5.47 -20.43
CA LEU A 98 -6.35 -6.66 -19.96
C LEU A 98 -5.93 -7.61 -21.10
N SER A 99 -6.01 -7.17 -22.36
CA SER A 99 -5.68 -7.97 -23.53
C SER A 99 -4.17 -8.11 -23.75
N THR A 100 -3.78 -9.18 -24.44
CA THR A 100 -2.40 -9.41 -24.88
C THR A 100 -1.95 -8.51 -26.01
N ASN A 101 -2.87 -7.82 -26.67
CA ASN A 101 -2.54 -6.85 -27.71
C ASN A 101 -2.10 -5.52 -27.08
N ASP A 102 -2.78 -5.10 -26.01
CA ASP A 102 -2.59 -3.79 -25.37
C ASP A 102 -1.56 -3.86 -24.23
N MET A 103 -1.74 -4.76 -23.25
CA MET A 103 -1.04 -4.67 -21.96
C MET A 103 -0.21 -5.89 -21.57
N ILE A 104 -0.63 -7.11 -21.93
CA ILE A 104 0.04 -8.34 -21.49
C ILE A 104 1.02 -8.83 -22.56
N LYS A 105 2.32 -8.90 -22.26
CA LYS A 105 3.35 -9.30 -23.23
C LYS A 105 4.41 -10.21 -22.61
N GLN A 106 5.09 -10.98 -23.47
CA GLN A 106 6.41 -11.52 -23.11
C GLN A 106 7.44 -10.40 -23.13
N ARG A 107 8.51 -10.50 -22.33
CA ARG A 107 9.52 -9.43 -22.22
C ARG A 107 10.08 -9.00 -23.58
N GLN A 108 10.41 -9.97 -24.44
CA GLN A 108 10.99 -9.75 -25.78
C GLN A 108 10.07 -8.96 -26.72
N THR A 109 8.75 -8.98 -26.47
CA THR A 109 7.74 -8.29 -27.29
C THR A 109 7.15 -7.08 -26.58
N CYS A 110 7.62 -6.79 -25.36
CA CYS A 110 7.25 -5.57 -24.67
C CYS A 110 8.04 -4.39 -25.25
N ASN A 111 7.40 -3.23 -25.39
CA ASN A 111 8.05 -2.01 -25.87
C ASN A 111 7.80 -0.88 -24.87
N LYS A 112 8.85 -0.11 -24.53
CA LYS A 112 8.76 1.08 -23.69
C LYS A 112 7.79 2.14 -24.24
N SER A 113 7.56 2.17 -25.56
CA SER A 113 6.61 3.08 -26.19
C SER A 113 5.15 2.72 -25.93
N THR A 114 4.85 1.68 -25.15
CA THR A 114 3.48 1.48 -24.71
C THR A 114 3.05 2.68 -23.87
N LEU A 115 1.76 2.92 -23.93
CA LEU A 115 1.11 4.05 -23.30
C LEU A 115 1.15 3.93 -21.75
N LEU A 116 1.59 2.79 -21.20
CA LEU A 116 1.89 2.55 -19.78
C LEU A 116 3.38 2.75 -19.43
N GLY A 117 4.27 2.91 -20.40
CA GLY A 117 5.71 2.88 -20.17
C GLY A 117 6.26 1.47 -19.92
N GLY A 118 5.47 0.42 -20.19
CA GLY A 118 5.83 -0.99 -19.99
C GLY A 118 4.67 -1.96 -20.28
N CYS A 119 4.86 -3.25 -20.00
CA CYS A 119 3.86 -4.30 -20.19
C CYS A 119 3.81 -5.23 -18.98
N LEU A 120 2.62 -5.73 -18.65
CA LEU A 120 2.52 -6.77 -17.62
C LEU A 120 3.05 -8.10 -18.17
N PRO A 121 3.80 -8.87 -17.35
CA PRO A 121 4.30 -10.15 -17.77
C PRO A 121 3.20 -11.13 -18.17
N TYR A 122 3.39 -11.77 -19.33
CA TYR A 122 2.51 -12.84 -19.79
C TYR A 122 2.67 -14.13 -18.97
N ASN A 123 3.89 -14.39 -18.50
CA ASN A 123 4.34 -15.65 -17.92
C ASN A 123 4.80 -15.55 -16.46
N ALA A 124 4.57 -14.42 -15.80
CA ALA A 124 4.96 -14.19 -14.41
C ALA A 124 3.90 -13.36 -13.66
N ASP A 125 3.70 -13.64 -12.38
CA ASP A 125 2.72 -12.97 -11.53
C ASP A 125 3.40 -12.13 -10.45
N TYR A 126 3.59 -10.86 -10.73
CA TYR A 126 4.17 -9.90 -9.79
C TYR A 126 3.13 -8.90 -9.31
N GLY A 127 2.53 -9.19 -8.16
CA GLY A 127 1.58 -8.27 -7.55
C GLY A 127 1.43 -8.39 -6.04
N TYR A 128 1.04 -7.27 -5.44
CA TYR A 128 0.69 -7.16 -4.04
C TYR A 128 -0.66 -6.46 -3.93
N ALA A 129 -1.64 -7.08 -3.29
CA ALA A 129 -2.87 -6.40 -2.90
C ALA A 129 -2.62 -5.72 -1.56
N ILE A 130 -3.01 -4.45 -1.42
CA ILE A 130 -2.78 -3.64 -0.22
C ILE A 130 -4.10 -3.53 0.53
N PHE A 131 -4.22 -4.19 1.69
CA PHE A 131 -5.45 -4.22 2.49
C PHE A 131 -5.60 -3.05 3.45
N GLY A 132 -4.63 -2.14 3.50
CA GLY A 132 -4.62 -1.15 4.57
C GLY A 132 -4.14 -1.77 5.87
N ILE A 133 -4.63 -1.21 6.98
CA ILE A 133 -4.52 -1.82 8.29
C ILE A 133 -5.73 -2.74 8.45
N ILE A 134 -5.53 -4.03 8.73
CA ILE A 134 -6.67 -4.93 9.01
C ILE A 134 -7.34 -4.52 10.33
N ASP A 135 -8.59 -4.08 10.24
CA ASP A 135 -9.47 -3.76 11.36
C ASP A 135 -10.85 -4.40 11.18
N LYS A 136 -10.89 -5.73 11.28
CA LYS A 136 -12.14 -6.49 11.05
C LYS A 136 -13.25 -6.13 12.05
N GLN A 137 -12.90 -5.55 13.19
CA GLN A 137 -13.85 -5.19 14.25
C GLN A 137 -14.22 -3.70 14.24
N ASN A 138 -13.65 -2.88 13.32
CA ASN A 138 -13.83 -1.43 13.26
C ASN A 138 -13.55 -0.74 14.61
N VAL A 139 -12.47 -1.16 15.29
CA VAL A 139 -12.11 -0.67 16.63
C VAL A 139 -11.00 0.38 16.61
N ILE A 140 -10.22 0.47 15.53
CA ILE A 140 -9.18 1.47 15.36
C ILE A 140 -9.69 2.65 14.53
N LEU A 141 -9.26 3.85 14.90
CA LEU A 141 -9.61 5.05 14.15
C LEU A 141 -8.60 5.30 13.01
N PRO A 142 -9.07 5.81 11.86
CA PRO A 142 -8.18 6.26 10.79
C PRO A 142 -7.23 7.34 11.30
N LEU A 143 -5.97 7.24 10.91
CA LEU A 143 -4.93 8.20 11.25
C LEU A 143 -4.07 8.54 10.03
N ARG A 144 -3.43 9.71 10.09
CA ARG A 144 -2.42 10.16 9.15
C ARG A 144 -1.17 10.54 9.94
N LEU A 145 -0.04 10.02 9.50
CA LEU A 145 1.27 10.43 9.98
C LEU A 145 1.86 11.43 8.98
N LYS A 146 2.31 12.57 9.48
CA LYS A 146 3.10 13.54 8.72
C LYS A 146 4.41 13.77 9.45
N VAL A 147 5.52 13.82 8.72
CA VAL A 147 6.81 14.24 9.26
C VAL A 147 7.17 15.65 8.80
N ASP A 148 8.10 16.29 9.51
CA ASP A 148 8.54 17.68 9.31
C ASP A 148 9.49 17.89 8.12
N ARG A 149 9.68 16.87 7.29
CA ARG A 149 10.61 16.88 6.16
C ARG A 149 10.06 16.13 4.95
N SER A 150 10.55 16.52 3.78
CA SER A 150 10.12 15.97 2.48
C SER A 150 11.19 15.12 1.79
N ASP A 151 12.34 14.94 2.43
CA ASP A 151 13.50 14.20 1.93
C ASP A 151 13.95 13.13 2.93
N GLU A 152 14.46 12.01 2.42
CA GLU A 152 15.05 10.94 3.21
C GLU A 152 16.55 10.79 2.89
N PRO A 153 17.41 10.59 3.90
CA PRO A 153 18.82 10.35 3.66
C PRO A 153 19.02 9.04 2.90
N ASN A 154 19.93 9.06 1.92
CA ASN A 154 20.27 7.86 1.16
C ASN A 154 21.24 6.96 1.96
N LEU A 155 20.67 6.09 2.80
CA LEU A 155 21.43 5.19 3.67
C LEU A 155 22.30 4.20 2.89
N SER A 156 21.88 3.78 1.68
CA SER A 156 22.68 2.85 0.87
C SER A 156 23.94 3.51 0.29
N LEU A 157 23.99 4.84 0.23
CA LEU A 157 25.17 5.63 -0.12
C LEU A 157 25.95 6.13 1.11
N GLY A 158 25.67 5.60 2.30
CA GLY A 158 26.39 5.92 3.53
C GLY A 158 25.93 7.20 4.24
N ALA A 159 24.81 7.79 3.85
CA ALA A 159 24.24 8.91 4.60
C ALA A 159 23.81 8.46 6.01
N SER A 160 23.94 9.35 6.99
CA SER A 160 23.51 9.06 8.36
C SER A 160 21.98 9.19 8.52
N PRO A 161 21.34 8.35 9.35
CA PRO A 161 19.94 8.51 9.70
C PRO A 161 19.66 9.85 10.38
N VAL A 162 18.45 10.37 10.18
CA VAL A 162 18.01 11.67 10.71
C VAL A 162 16.80 11.50 11.61
N GLN A 163 16.70 12.35 12.62
CA GLN A 163 15.55 12.43 13.51
C GLN A 163 14.46 13.30 12.86
N MET A 164 13.23 12.82 12.87
CA MET A 164 12.08 13.44 12.21
C MET A 164 10.99 13.71 13.23
N GLN A 165 10.47 14.93 13.22
CA GLN A 165 9.33 15.27 14.05
C GLN A 165 8.04 14.83 13.37
N ASP A 166 7.26 14.01 14.05
CA ASP A 166 5.99 13.52 13.55
C ASP A 166 4.80 14.30 14.13
N THR A 167 3.75 14.36 13.31
CA THR A 167 2.43 14.88 13.60
C THR A 167 1.40 13.83 13.18
N ILE A 168 0.65 13.35 14.16
CA ILE A 168 -0.41 12.36 13.99
C ILE A 168 -1.74 13.12 13.95
N THR A 169 -2.52 12.91 12.89
CA THR A 169 -3.90 13.37 12.80
C THR A 169 -4.83 12.17 12.90
N VAL A 170 -5.71 12.15 13.89
CA VAL A 170 -6.76 11.14 14.08
C VAL A 170 -8.09 11.69 13.57
N PHE A 171 -8.82 10.88 12.81
CA PHE A 171 -10.09 11.26 12.19
C PHE A 171 -11.26 10.47 12.78
N ASN A 172 -12.49 10.90 12.43
CA ASN A 172 -13.74 10.23 12.77
C ASN A 172 -13.97 10.07 14.29
N LEU A 173 -13.51 11.05 15.08
CA LEU A 173 -13.73 11.08 16.52
C LEU A 173 -15.16 11.50 16.85
N VAL A 174 -15.67 10.97 17.95
CA VAL A 174 -16.97 11.35 18.52
C VAL A 174 -16.71 12.28 19.69
N LEU A 175 -17.31 13.47 19.64
CA LEU A 175 -17.14 14.50 20.67
C LEU A 175 -17.50 13.96 22.06
N GLY A 176 -16.70 14.33 23.04
CA GLY A 176 -16.88 13.97 24.44
C GLY A 176 -16.40 12.56 24.81
N ARG A 177 -16.04 11.70 23.83
CA ARG A 177 -15.47 10.38 24.11
C ARG A 177 -13.97 10.43 24.43
N ASN A 178 -13.52 9.44 25.19
CA ASN A 178 -12.12 9.25 25.54
C ASN A 178 -11.45 8.31 24.55
N TYR A 179 -10.21 8.62 24.20
CA TYR A 179 -9.42 7.88 23.22
C TYR A 179 -8.02 7.65 23.74
N VAL A 180 -7.38 6.63 23.19
CA VAL A 180 -5.98 6.32 23.45
C VAL A 180 -5.25 6.19 22.12
N LEU A 181 -4.22 7.02 21.93
CA LEU A 181 -3.23 6.86 20.89
C LEU A 181 -2.06 6.03 21.45
N LEU A 182 -1.78 4.91 20.80
CA LEU A 182 -0.76 3.94 21.17
C LEU A 182 0.37 3.98 20.15
N ARG A 183 1.60 4.07 20.63
CA ARG A 183 2.83 3.98 19.83
C ARG A 183 3.49 2.63 20.05
N TYR A 184 3.99 2.00 18.99
CA TYR A 184 4.73 0.73 19.03
C TYR A 184 6.11 0.88 18.38
N LYS A 185 7.07 0.07 18.83
CA LYS A 185 8.42 0.00 18.24
C LYS A 185 8.55 -1.10 17.20
N SER A 186 7.66 -2.10 17.23
CA SER A 186 7.66 -3.22 16.29
C SER A 186 6.24 -3.55 15.82
N TYR A 187 6.10 -3.97 14.56
CA TYR A 187 4.81 -4.42 14.02
C TYR A 187 4.32 -5.70 14.71
N ILE A 188 5.23 -6.52 15.25
CA ILE A 188 4.90 -7.77 15.94
C ILE A 188 4.16 -7.48 17.26
N GLU A 189 4.34 -6.27 17.82
CA GLU A 189 3.66 -5.83 19.04
C GLU A 189 2.26 -5.29 18.76
N VAL A 190 1.95 -4.98 17.49
CA VAL A 190 0.65 -4.44 17.09
C VAL A 190 -0.35 -5.60 16.97
N PRO A 191 -1.44 -5.60 17.74
CA PRO A 191 -2.48 -6.61 17.57
C PRO A 191 -3.05 -6.59 16.15
N SER A 192 -3.15 -7.77 15.52
CA SER A 192 -3.74 -7.95 14.19
C SER A 192 -5.24 -8.27 14.22
N SER A 193 -5.79 -8.48 15.42
CA SER A 193 -7.21 -8.74 15.66
C SER A 193 -7.58 -8.43 17.11
N GLY A 194 -8.87 -8.22 17.37
CA GLY A 194 -9.40 -8.05 18.73
C GLY A 194 -10.22 -6.78 18.91
N ASN A 195 -10.74 -6.59 20.11
CA ASN A 195 -11.47 -5.37 20.49
C ASN A 195 -10.51 -4.29 21.00
N ALA A 196 -11.04 -3.12 21.37
CA ALA A 196 -10.23 -2.03 21.94
C ALA A 196 -9.36 -2.50 23.14
N THR A 197 -9.85 -3.42 23.97
CA THR A 197 -9.09 -3.98 25.09
C THR A 197 -7.82 -4.69 24.64
N ALA A 198 -7.83 -5.40 23.52
CA ALA A 198 -6.63 -6.06 22.98
C ALA A 198 -5.51 -5.07 22.65
N PHE A 199 -5.87 -3.89 22.13
CA PHE A 199 -4.92 -2.79 21.92
C PHE A 199 -4.50 -2.14 23.24
N LEU A 200 -5.43 -1.93 24.17
CA LEU A 200 -5.15 -1.28 25.46
C LEU A 200 -4.32 -2.15 26.42
N SER A 201 -4.27 -3.46 26.22
CA SER A 201 -3.46 -4.41 26.98
C SER A 201 -2.22 -4.91 26.21
N SER A 202 -1.99 -4.41 24.99
CA SER A 202 -0.85 -4.81 24.17
C SER A 202 0.48 -4.27 24.72
N ARG A 203 1.59 -4.74 24.14
CA ARG A 203 2.94 -4.24 24.44
C ARG A 203 3.25 -2.95 23.70
N TYR A 204 2.36 -1.96 23.77
CA TYR A 204 2.66 -0.63 23.25
C TYR A 204 3.85 -0.03 24.00
N TYR A 205 4.63 0.77 23.29
CA TYR A 205 5.77 1.49 23.83
C TYR A 205 5.35 2.76 24.57
N LYS A 206 4.37 3.49 24.03
CA LYS A 206 3.87 4.74 24.63
C LYS A 206 2.37 4.87 24.46
N ARG A 207 1.77 5.54 25.44
CA ARG A 207 0.33 5.75 25.53
C ARG A 207 0.04 7.24 25.71
N HIS A 208 -0.86 7.77 24.89
CA HIS A 208 -1.37 9.12 25.01
C HIS A 208 -2.90 9.09 25.11
N ASN A 209 -3.42 9.50 26.26
CA ASN A 209 -4.87 9.58 26.51
C ASN A 209 -5.37 10.98 26.17
N PHE A 210 -6.51 11.08 25.50
CA PHE A 210 -7.15 12.36 25.25
C PHE A 210 -8.68 12.22 25.19
N ARG A 211 -9.37 13.34 25.43
CA ARG A 211 -10.82 13.45 25.23
C ARG A 211 -11.08 14.25 23.96
N ALA A 212 -11.91 13.73 23.07
CA ALA A 212 -12.21 14.40 21.81
C ALA A 212 -13.08 15.63 22.06
N THR A 213 -12.56 16.80 21.70
CA THR A 213 -13.30 18.07 21.65
C THR A 213 -13.73 18.43 20.23
N ASN A 214 -13.29 17.66 19.24
CA ASN A 214 -13.58 17.82 17.81
C ASN A 214 -13.59 16.42 17.14
N VAL A 215 -14.06 16.33 15.90
CA VAL A 215 -14.06 15.10 15.08
C VAL A 215 -12.66 14.75 14.54
N ILE A 216 -11.71 15.68 14.68
CA ILE A 216 -10.29 15.52 14.34
C ILE A 216 -9.45 15.88 15.57
N TYR A 217 -8.39 15.10 15.81
CA TYR A 217 -7.38 15.40 16.84
C TYR A 217 -5.98 15.40 16.22
N VAL A 218 -5.19 16.42 16.50
CA VAL A 218 -3.82 16.55 16.03
C VAL A 218 -2.88 16.43 17.22
N TYR A 219 -1.89 15.55 17.11
CA TYR A 219 -0.91 15.26 18.13
C TYR A 219 0.49 15.33 17.54
N ALA A 220 1.32 16.24 18.03
CA ALA A 220 2.76 16.22 17.77
C ALA A 220 3.41 15.29 18.82
N ASP A 221 3.95 14.15 18.41
CA ASP A 221 4.60 13.24 19.36
C ASP A 221 5.93 13.86 19.80
N PRO A 222 6.16 14.12 21.10
CA PRO A 222 7.42 14.70 21.54
C PRO A 222 8.64 13.81 21.26
N GLU A 223 8.44 12.53 20.91
CA GLU A 223 9.50 11.60 20.57
C GLU A 223 9.65 11.44 19.05
N LYS A 224 10.81 11.85 18.55
CA LYS A 224 11.12 11.80 17.12
C LYS A 224 11.21 10.37 16.58
N ILE A 225 11.02 10.24 15.28
CA ILE A 225 11.22 8.99 14.53
C ILE A 225 12.56 9.07 13.81
N LEU A 226 13.36 8.01 13.88
CA LEU A 226 14.61 7.93 13.13
C LEU A 226 14.32 7.44 11.71
N SER A 227 14.94 8.03 10.69
CA SER A 227 14.67 7.72 9.27
C SER A 227 15.06 6.30 8.83
N ASN A 228 15.80 5.56 9.65
CA ASN A 228 16.10 4.14 9.44
C ASN A 228 15.37 3.23 10.45
N GLY A 229 14.41 3.78 11.20
CA GLY A 229 13.63 3.06 12.20
C GLY A 229 12.23 2.68 11.69
N THR A 230 11.47 2.03 12.56
CA THR A 230 10.03 1.83 12.35
C THR A 230 9.26 2.32 13.58
N THR A 231 8.06 2.83 13.36
CA THR A 231 7.16 3.31 14.41
C THR A 231 5.73 3.16 13.93
N TYR A 232 4.84 2.73 14.82
CA TYR A 232 3.47 2.40 14.47
C TYR A 232 2.54 3.09 15.43
N TYR A 233 1.41 3.55 14.92
CA TYR A 233 0.37 4.16 15.70
C TYR A 233 -0.95 3.40 15.55
N ARG A 234 -1.70 3.28 16.65
CA ARG A 234 -3.11 2.87 16.64
C ARG A 234 -3.86 3.79 17.59
N CYS A 235 -5.03 4.27 17.18
CA CYS A 235 -5.92 5.01 18.06
C CYS A 235 -7.18 4.18 18.30
N VAL A 236 -7.62 4.06 19.55
CA VAL A 236 -8.83 3.32 19.94
C VAL A 236 -9.70 4.16 20.87
N CYS A 237 -11.01 3.96 20.82
CA CYS A 237 -11.94 4.55 21.79
C CYS A 237 -11.87 3.78 23.11
N VAL A 238 -11.85 4.49 24.23
CA VAL A 238 -12.09 3.92 25.55
C VAL A 238 -13.60 3.96 25.77
N SER A 239 -14.24 2.79 25.77
CA SER A 239 -15.64 2.63 26.17
C SER A 239 -15.82 2.99 27.64
#